data_AF-F6YG35-F1
#
_entry.id   AF-F6YG35-F1
#
_cell.length_a   1.000
_cell.length_b   1.000
_cell.length_c   1.000
_cell.angle_alpha   90.00
_cell.angle_beta   90.00
_cell.angle_gamma   90.00
#
_symmetry.space_group_name_H-M   'P 1'
#
loop_
_entity.id
_entity.type
_entity.pdbx_description
1 polymer ?
#
loop_
_entity_poly.entity_id
_entity_poly.type
_entity_poly.pdbx_seq_one_letter_code
_entity_poly.pdbx_strand_id
1 'polypeptide(L)'
;MLKKKQSNGYYHCESSIVIGKKPIGILDLLNEALRRERMRLKSKVKQIKELLLKPETQAKIRRELLEGRSLNSSDQGSDVDFSTALT
;
A
#
# COMPACT_ATOMS: atom_id res chain seq x y z
N MET A 1 -50.72 -11.97 -21.75
CA MET A 1 -49.94 -12.80 -20.78
C MET A 1 -50.10 -14.27 -21.12
N LEU A 2 -49.55 -14.71 -22.26
CA LEU A 2 -49.82 -16.04 -22.86
C LEU A 2 -48.73 -17.09 -22.58
N LYS A 3 -47.57 -16.67 -22.07
CA LYS A 3 -46.46 -17.57 -21.78
C LYS A 3 -46.77 -18.41 -20.55
N LYS A 4 -46.34 -19.68 -20.57
CA LYS A 4 -46.49 -20.60 -19.43
C LYS A 4 -45.82 -19.99 -18.20
N LYS A 5 -46.50 -20.08 -17.05
CA LYS A 5 -45.93 -19.68 -15.76
C LYS A 5 -44.69 -20.51 -15.42
N GLN A 6 -43.80 -19.93 -14.63
CA GLN A 6 -42.66 -20.62 -14.05
C GLN A 6 -43.12 -21.72 -13.07
N SER A 7 -42.23 -22.64 -12.70
CA SER A 7 -42.51 -23.73 -11.75
C SER A 7 -42.89 -23.21 -10.35
N ASN A 8 -42.41 -22.03 -9.97
CA ASN A 8 -42.76 -21.33 -8.73
C ASN A 8 -44.12 -20.60 -8.77
N GLY A 9 -44.88 -20.71 -9.87
CA GLY A 9 -46.20 -20.10 -10.03
C GLY A 9 -46.20 -18.64 -10.50
N TYR A 10 -45.03 -18.01 -10.67
CA TYR A 10 -44.91 -16.63 -11.18
C TYR A 10 -45.04 -16.57 -12.70
N TYR A 11 -45.37 -15.38 -13.22
CA TYR A 11 -45.42 -15.13 -14.65
C TYR A 11 -44.05 -15.28 -15.31
N HIS A 12 -44.02 -15.70 -16.57
CA HIS A 12 -42.82 -15.69 -17.38
C HIS A 12 -42.25 -14.27 -17.45
N CYS A 13 -40.94 -14.14 -17.23
CA CYS A 13 -40.23 -12.87 -17.18
C CYS A 13 -39.02 -12.97 -18.11
N GLU A 14 -38.95 -12.12 -19.15
CA GLU A 14 -37.81 -12.11 -20.07
C GLU A 14 -36.58 -11.41 -19.46
N SER A 15 -36.83 -10.38 -18.67
CA SER A 15 -35.80 -9.53 -18.08
C SER A 15 -36.32 -8.89 -16.81
N SER A 16 -35.45 -8.71 -15.84
CA SER A 16 -35.74 -7.97 -14.62
C SER A 16 -34.65 -6.92 -14.37
N ILE A 17 -35.03 -5.85 -13.69
CA ILE A 17 -34.10 -4.87 -13.14
C ILE A 17 -34.27 -4.84 -11.63
N VAL A 18 -33.17 -4.70 -10.91
CA VAL A 18 -33.20 -4.49 -9.46
C VAL A 18 -33.18 -2.99 -9.22
N ILE A 19 -34.25 -2.46 -8.63
CA ILE A 19 -34.32 -1.06 -8.21
C ILE A 19 -33.80 -0.97 -6.77
N GLY A 20 -32.72 -0.21 -6.57
CA GLY A 20 -32.07 -0.01 -5.27
C GLY A 20 -30.58 -0.40 -5.26
N LYS A 21 -29.90 -0.15 -4.14
CA LYS A 21 -28.52 -0.62 -3.96
C LYS A 21 -28.53 -2.14 -3.90
N LYS A 22 -27.69 -2.79 -4.73
CA LYS A 22 -27.44 -4.23 -4.59
C LYS A 22 -27.02 -4.49 -3.14
N PRO A 23 -27.56 -5.52 -2.47
CA PRO A 23 -27.12 -5.86 -1.12
C PRO A 23 -25.61 -6.08 -1.17
N ILE A 24 -24.88 -5.23 -0.45
CA ILE A 24 -23.42 -5.31 -0.33
C ILE A 24 -23.18 -6.60 0.46
N GLY A 25 -22.57 -7.59 -0.18
CA GLY A 25 -22.23 -8.82 0.51
C GLY A 25 -21.18 -8.53 1.60
N ILE A 26 -21.13 -9.37 2.63
CA ILE A 26 -20.07 -9.29 3.65
C ILE A 26 -18.68 -9.30 3.00
N LEU A 27 -18.51 -10.08 1.93
CA LEU A 27 -17.28 -10.14 1.13
C LEU A 27 -16.94 -8.80 0.46
N ASP A 28 -17.93 -8.09 -0.07
CA ASP A 28 -17.73 -6.78 -0.69
C ASP A 28 -17.29 -5.75 0.35
N LEU A 29 -17.87 -5.79 1.55
CA LEU A 29 -17.49 -4.94 2.67
C LEU A 29 -16.04 -5.21 3.14
N LEU A 30 -15.67 -6.49 3.24
CA LEU A 30 -14.30 -6.90 3.60
C LEU A 30 -13.29 -6.45 2.56
N ASN A 31 -13.59 -6.63 1.27
CA ASN A 31 -12.73 -6.19 0.18
C ASN A 31 -12.55 -4.67 0.17
N GLU A 32 -13.62 -3.91 0.42
CA GLU A 32 -13.55 -2.45 0.52
C GLU A 32 -12.73 -1.99 1.73
N ALA A 33 -12.91 -2.62 2.89
CA ALA A 33 -12.10 -2.31 4.08
C ALA A 33 -10.61 -2.59 3.83
N LEU A 34 -10.28 -3.76 3.27
CA LEU A 34 -8.92 -4.13 2.91
C LEU A 34 -8.30 -3.17 1.89
N ARG A 35 -9.07 -2.77 0.88
CA ARG A 35 -8.64 -1.81 -0.15
C ARG A 35 -8.27 -0.47 0.47
N ARG A 36 -9.09 0.04 1.40
CA ARG A 36 -8.82 1.31 2.11
C ARG A 36 -7.54 1.25 2.92
N GLU A 37 -7.33 0.19 3.70
CA GLU A 37 -6.11 0.03 4.49
C GLU A 37 -4.86 -0.05 3.60
N ARG A 38 -4.93 -0.80 2.49
CA ARG A 38 -3.84 -0.87 1.51
C ARG A 38 -3.52 0.51 0.91
N MET A 39 -4.53 1.29 0.54
CA MET A 39 -4.32 2.64 0.01
C MET A 39 -3.68 3.57 1.03
N ARG A 40 -4.15 3.53 2.29
CA ARG A 40 -3.59 4.32 3.39
C ARG A 40 -2.12 3.99 3.63
N LEU A 41 -1.78 2.70 3.67
CA LEU A 41 -0.40 2.24 3.81
C LEU A 41 0.46 2.70 2.63
N LYS A 42 -0.01 2.50 1.39
CA LYS A 42 0.71 2.91 0.18
C LYS A 42 1.00 4.41 0.17
N SER A 43 0.05 5.24 0.61
CA SER A 43 0.25 6.69 0.74
C SER A 43 1.35 7.04 1.75
N LYS A 44 1.33 6.41 2.94
CA LYS A 44 2.36 6.63 3.97
C LYS A 44 3.74 6.21 3.49
N VAL A 45 3.84 5.05 2.82
CA VAL A 45 5.11 4.56 2.25
C VAL A 45 5.63 5.53 1.20
N LYS A 46 4.75 6.08 0.34
CA LYS A 46 5.13 7.10 -0.64
C LYS A 46 5.71 8.35 0.05
N GLN A 47 5.03 8.86 1.08
CA GLN A 47 5.50 10.02 1.85
C GLN A 47 6.85 9.77 2.52
N ILE A 48 7.06 8.58 3.10
CA ILE A 48 8.35 8.19 3.69
C ILE A 48 9.44 8.17 2.62
N LYS A 49 9.17 7.57 1.45
CA LYS A 49 10.14 7.55 0.34
C LYS A 49 10.50 8.96 -0.12
N GLU A 50 9.51 9.84 -0.29
CA GLU A 50 9.75 11.24 -0.66
C GLU A 50 10.58 11.99 0.39
N LEU A 51 10.31 11.75 1.68
CA LEU A 51 11.10 12.33 2.76
C LEU A 51 12.55 11.82 2.74
N LEU A 52 12.77 10.52 2.56
CA LEU A 52 14.10 9.90 2.49
C LEU A 52 14.89 10.29 1.23
N LEU A 53 14.22 10.77 0.19
CA LEU A 53 14.88 11.31 -1.02
C LEU A 53 15.40 12.74 -0.82
N LYS A 54 14.97 13.46 0.23
CA LYS A 54 15.45 14.82 0.48
C LYS A 54 16.93 14.81 0.92
N PRO A 55 17.79 15.65 0.32
CA PRO A 55 19.21 15.67 0.65
C PRO A 55 19.48 16.07 2.09
N GLU A 56 18.67 16.97 2.67
CA GLU A 56 18.74 17.37 4.08
C GLU A 56 18.49 16.17 5.01
N THR A 57 17.46 15.37 4.72
CA THR A 57 17.13 14.18 5.50
C THR A 57 18.24 13.13 5.38
N GLN A 58 18.76 12.91 4.16
CA GLN A 58 19.88 11.99 3.95
C GLN A 58 21.15 12.44 4.68
N ALA A 59 21.48 13.74 4.63
CA ALA A 59 22.63 14.29 5.34
C ALA A 59 22.50 14.13 6.86
N LYS A 60 21.29 14.35 7.40
CA LYS A 60 21.00 14.15 8.82
C LYS A 60 21.13 12.66 9.22
N ILE A 61 20.57 11.75 8.42
CA ILE A 61 20.73 10.30 8.63
C ILE A 61 22.20 9.89 8.60
N ARG A 62 22.96 10.36 7.60
CA ARG A 62 24.40 10.07 7.50
C ARG A 62 25.17 10.60 8.70
N ARG A 63 24.85 11.81 9.16
CA ARG A 63 25.45 12.41 10.35
C ARG A 63 25.17 11.56 11.59
N GLU A 64 23.92 11.23 11.86
CA GLU A 64 23.54 10.42 13.03
C GLU A 64 24.15 9.01 13.00
N LEU A 65 24.24 8.37 11.82
CA LEU A 65 24.87 7.06 11.66
C LEU A 65 26.39 7.08 11.88
N LEU A 66 27.08 8.18 11.55
CA LEU A 66 28.53 8.32 11.72
C LEU A 66 28.90 8.79 13.13
N GLU A 67 28.18 9.78 13.66
CA GLU A 67 28.38 10.30 15.03
C GLU A 67 28.02 9.25 16.09
N GLY A 68 26.96 8.46 15.87
CA GLY A 68 26.59 7.35 16.76
C GLY A 68 27.55 6.16 16.75
N ARG A 69 28.42 6.05 15.73
CA ARG A 69 29.45 4.98 15.63
C ARG A 69 30.78 5.39 16.25
N SER A 70 31.12 6.68 16.20
CA SER A 70 32.41 7.23 16.65
C SER A 70 32.67 7.05 18.16
N LEU A 71 31.64 6.99 19.00
CA LEU A 71 31.80 6.84 20.46
C LEU A 71 32.20 5.41 20.90
N ASN A 72 32.14 4.42 20.01
CA ASN A 72 32.43 3.01 20.33
C ASN A 72 33.61 2.43 19.54
N SER A 73 34.32 3.23 18.73
CA SER A 73 35.42 2.74 17.88
C SER A 73 36.72 3.54 18.03
N SER A 74 36.96 4.12 19.20
CA SER A 74 38.31 4.47 19.65
C SER A 74 39.07 3.18 20.02
N ASP A 75 39.36 2.37 19.01
CA ASP A 75 40.51 1.45 18.92
C ASP A 75 40.32 0.52 17.72
N GLN A 76 40.63 1.03 16.53
CA GLN A 76 41.60 0.43 15.60
C GLN A 76 41.48 1.14 14.26
N GLY A 77 42.57 1.83 13.90
CA GLY A 77 42.76 2.38 12.57
C GLY A 77 42.90 1.26 11.55
N SER A 78 42.20 1.40 10.44
CA SER A 78 42.74 1.04 9.14
C SER A 78 42.01 1.86 8.10
N ASP A 79 42.79 2.77 7.52
CA ASP A 79 42.58 3.41 6.23
C ASP A 79 41.99 2.42 5.22
N VAL A 80 40.77 2.69 4.75
CA VAL A 80 40.23 2.03 3.56
C VAL A 80 39.76 3.13 2.62
N ASP A 81 40.63 3.39 1.66
CA ASP A 81 40.45 4.32 0.57
C ASP A 81 39.24 3.91 -0.29
N PHE A 82 38.21 4.76 -0.32
CA PHE A 82 36.99 4.58 -1.12
C PHE A 82 37.19 5.08 -2.57
N SER A 83 38.38 4.90 -3.12
CA SER A 83 38.74 5.24 -4.50
C SER A 83 38.34 4.13 -5.48
N THR A 84 37.11 3.62 -5.43
CA THR A 84 36.55 2.78 -6.51
C THR A 84 35.05 2.99 -6.67
N ALA A 85 34.70 4.21 -7.11
CA ALA A 85 33.57 4.40 -8.00
C ALA A 85 34.10 4.48 -9.45
N LEU A 86 33.39 3.82 -10.38
CA LEU A 86 33.60 3.69 -11.83
C LEU A 86 34.47 2.52 -12.32
N THR A 87 33.81 1.39 -12.63
CA THR A 87 33.76 0.81 -13.98
C THR A 87 32.47 0.02 -14.12
#